data_AF-A0A0A5FVM7-F1
#
_entry.id   AF-A0A0A5FVM7-F1
#
_cell.length_a   1.000
_cell.length_b   1.000
_cell.length_c   1.000
_cell.angle_alpha   90.00
_cell.angle_beta   90.00
_cell.angle_gamma   90.00
#
_symmetry.space_group_name_H-M   'P 1'
#
loop_
_entity.id
_entity.type
_entity.pdbx_description
1 polymer ?
#
loop_
_entity_poly.entity_id
_entity_poly.type
_entity_poly.pdbx_seq_one_letter_code
_entity_poly.pdbx_strand_id
1 'polypeptide(L)'
;MLESGTIVRGTQFPETVEVKKAEKLDDQFFLLEAIGRDSNQYYELLLEEKEIYSLEQLNSDKEKDSLSTQDVQHFIQYYALRNEKQYNQSRSLGNKNILPLPHQIEAVYGRMLQTPQVRFLLADDPGAGKTIMAGMLIKELKARLSVSRILILVPPLVLRQWQEELNEKFDESFHIINRNVVREYGSNNPFVTNDNCLASMYWASRDDIKSLINEADFDLIIVDEAHKMAAYTHGVLKRKTRRTRLYQLGETILHKAEHSVLLTATPHKGDIENFRHLMRLLDDDIFSDLSANESLKEKSNPFIIRRLKESMKNFDGTPIFPKRTTKTIQYKLSDQELNLYNQVTDYVREHFNRAMNNGSNSTAFAMMLLQRRLSSSIEAIHVSLKRRKMRLENLLDETIKDRKSILTN
;
A
#
# COMPACT_ATOMS: atom_id res chain seq x y z
N MET A 1 38.70 -4.58 66.56
CA MET A 1 37.98 -5.86 66.72
C MET A 1 37.07 -6.02 65.51
N LEU A 2 37.01 -7.21 64.92
CA LEU A 2 36.09 -7.49 63.81
C LEU A 2 34.66 -7.56 64.34
N GLU A 3 33.77 -6.73 63.82
CA GLU A 3 32.36 -6.73 64.23
C GLU A 3 31.58 -7.81 63.47
N SER A 4 30.53 -8.33 64.09
CA SER A 4 29.59 -9.25 63.44
C SER A 4 28.95 -8.56 62.23
N GLY A 5 28.97 -9.23 61.08
CA GLY A 5 28.50 -8.71 59.78
C GLY A 5 29.61 -8.13 58.90
N THR A 6 30.85 -8.05 59.38
CA THR A 6 32.00 -7.61 58.55
C THR A 6 32.34 -8.67 57.52
N ILE A 7 32.57 -8.26 56.26
CA ILE A 7 33.04 -9.14 55.20
C ILE A 7 34.57 -9.06 55.15
N VAL A 8 35.22 -10.21 55.26
CA VAL A 8 36.69 -10.29 55.29
C VAL A 8 37.20 -11.26 54.25
N ARG A 9 38.42 -10.99 53.77
CA ARG A 9 39.20 -11.87 52.92
C ARG A 9 40.59 -12.04 53.53
N GLY A 10 41.11 -13.27 53.50
CA GLY A 10 42.47 -13.56 53.95
C GLY A 10 42.88 -14.96 53.56
N THR A 11 44.17 -15.29 53.74
CA THR A 11 44.73 -16.61 53.42
C THR A 11 44.18 -17.73 54.31
N GLN A 12 43.55 -17.37 55.43
CA GLN A 12 42.91 -18.28 56.38
C GLN A 12 41.60 -18.88 55.82
N PHE A 13 41.01 -18.22 54.81
CA PHE A 13 39.77 -18.67 54.18
C PHE A 13 39.98 -18.93 52.69
N PRO A 14 39.41 -20.02 52.13
CA PRO A 14 39.49 -20.30 50.70
C PRO A 14 38.61 -19.35 49.86
N GLU A 15 37.71 -18.61 50.50
CA GLU A 15 36.74 -17.70 49.89
C GLU A 15 36.52 -16.45 50.77
N THR A 16 35.70 -15.53 50.28
CA THR A 16 35.28 -14.35 51.06
C THR A 16 34.24 -14.75 52.10
N VAL A 17 34.45 -14.40 53.36
CA VAL A 17 33.57 -14.83 54.47
C VAL A 17 32.94 -13.63 55.19
N GLU A 18 31.72 -13.83 55.67
CA GLU A 18 31.01 -12.90 56.56
C GLU A 18 31.18 -13.33 58.00
N VAL A 19 31.81 -12.48 58.82
CA VAL A 19 32.06 -12.76 60.24
C VAL A 19 30.74 -12.79 61.00
N LYS A 20 30.45 -13.89 61.70
CA LYS A 20 29.30 -14.01 62.59
C LYS A 20 29.67 -13.69 64.03
N LYS A 21 30.84 -14.15 64.47
CA LYS A 21 31.31 -13.93 65.84
C LYS A 21 32.84 -13.91 65.88
N ALA A 22 33.41 -13.00 66.67
CA ALA A 22 34.85 -12.96 66.95
C ALA A 22 35.04 -12.78 68.46
N GLU A 23 35.60 -13.77 69.13
CA GLU A 23 35.77 -13.78 70.59
C GLU A 23 37.24 -13.98 70.96
N LYS A 24 37.77 -13.16 71.87
CA LYS A 24 39.16 -13.30 72.37
C LYS A 24 39.16 -14.36 73.46
N LEU A 25 39.94 -15.44 73.28
CA LEU A 25 40.00 -16.55 74.25
C LEU A 25 41.12 -16.34 75.28
N ASP A 26 42.27 -15.84 74.85
CA ASP A 26 43.41 -15.48 75.71
C ASP A 26 44.26 -14.39 75.01
N ASP A 27 45.36 -13.93 75.62
CA ASP A 27 46.20 -12.85 75.09
C ASP A 27 46.86 -13.12 73.73
N GLN A 28 46.81 -14.36 73.23
CA GLN A 28 47.45 -14.74 71.97
C GLN A 28 46.47 -15.25 70.88
N PHE A 29 45.24 -15.65 71.23
CA PHE A 29 44.33 -16.35 70.33
C PHE A 29 42.90 -15.81 70.35
N PHE A 30 42.25 -15.88 69.19
CA PHE A 30 40.85 -15.52 68.98
C PHE A 30 40.11 -16.66 68.27
N LEU A 31 38.86 -16.87 68.65
CA LEU A 31 37.92 -17.73 67.94
C LEU A 31 37.10 -16.88 66.95
N LEU A 32 37.21 -17.19 65.66
CA LEU A 32 36.47 -16.53 64.59
C LEU A 32 35.49 -17.50 63.93
N GLU A 33 34.21 -17.18 64.04
CA GLU A 33 33.12 -17.87 63.35
C GLU A 33 32.67 -17.03 62.16
N ALA A 34 32.67 -17.62 60.96
CA ALA A 34 32.31 -16.93 59.72
C ALA A 34 31.56 -17.85 58.75
N ILE A 35 30.82 -17.28 57.80
CA ILE A 35 30.12 -18.01 56.75
C ILE A 35 30.65 -17.58 55.38
N GLY A 36 31.04 -18.55 54.55
CA GLY A 36 31.46 -18.32 53.16
C GLY A 36 30.33 -17.77 52.31
N ARG A 37 30.58 -16.74 51.51
CA ARG A 37 29.55 -16.11 50.68
C ARG A 37 29.23 -16.86 49.40
N ASP A 38 30.19 -17.60 48.86
CA ASP A 38 29.99 -18.32 47.60
C ASP A 38 29.50 -19.74 47.88
N SER A 39 29.98 -20.35 48.97
CA SER A 39 29.65 -21.73 49.34
C SER A 39 28.53 -21.88 50.39
N ASN A 40 28.20 -20.82 51.15
CA ASN A 40 27.40 -20.89 52.38
C ASN A 40 27.98 -21.86 53.45
N GLN A 41 29.25 -22.22 53.35
CA GLN A 41 29.90 -23.09 54.32
C GLN A 41 30.23 -22.33 55.60
N TYR A 42 30.00 -22.96 56.74
CA TYR A 42 30.38 -22.44 58.04
C TYR A 42 31.85 -22.74 58.34
N TYR A 43 32.59 -21.73 58.77
CA TYR A 43 33.98 -21.80 59.15
C TYR A 43 34.14 -21.37 60.61
N GLU A 44 34.83 -22.19 61.39
CA GLU A 44 35.21 -21.90 62.78
C GLU A 44 36.72 -22.13 62.88
N LEU A 45 37.47 -21.05 63.12
CA LEU A 45 38.92 -21.07 63.16
C LEU A 45 39.44 -20.40 64.42
N LEU A 46 40.48 -21.00 65.00
CA LEU A 46 41.27 -20.39 66.06
C LEU A 46 42.46 -19.68 65.40
N LEU A 47 42.51 -18.36 65.52
CA LEU A 47 43.50 -17.50 64.86
C LEU A 47 44.39 -16.81 65.88
N GLU A 48 45.68 -16.68 65.55
CA GLU A 48 46.59 -15.82 66.32
C GLU A 48 46.26 -14.34 66.10
N GLU A 49 46.59 -13.49 67.06
CA GLU A 49 46.35 -12.05 66.97
C GLU A 49 46.94 -11.43 65.67
N LYS A 50 48.12 -11.91 65.24
CA LYS A 50 48.76 -11.48 63.98
C LYS A 50 47.97 -11.86 62.73
N GLU A 51 47.26 -12.98 62.76
CA GLU A 51 46.48 -13.47 61.63
C GLU A 51 45.18 -12.67 61.47
N ILE A 52 44.60 -12.19 62.57
CA ILE A 52 43.44 -11.28 62.50
C ILE A 52 43.81 -9.94 61.87
N TYR A 53 44.98 -9.39 62.20
CA TYR A 53 45.45 -8.16 61.57
C TYR A 53 45.78 -8.33 60.09
N SER A 54 45.96 -9.56 59.61
CA SER A 54 46.18 -9.85 58.19
C SER A 54 44.89 -9.95 57.36
N LEU A 55 43.72 -9.97 58.00
CA LEU A 55 42.42 -10.02 57.31
C LEU A 55 42.09 -8.65 56.71
N GLU A 56 41.89 -8.62 55.39
CA GLU A 56 41.41 -7.43 54.69
C GLU A 56 39.89 -7.31 54.87
N GLN A 57 39.45 -6.21 55.49
CA GLN A 57 38.03 -5.87 55.58
C GLN A 57 37.56 -5.27 54.25
N LEU A 58 36.67 -5.97 53.58
CA LEU A 58 36.01 -5.46 52.38
C LEU A 58 34.83 -4.61 52.85
N ASN A 59 35.08 -3.32 53.07
CA ASN A 59 34.03 -2.36 53.38
C ASN A 59 32.94 -2.46 52.32
N SER A 60 31.71 -2.71 52.78
CA SER A 60 30.54 -2.76 51.93
C SER A 60 30.11 -1.33 51.58
N ASP A 61 30.90 -0.63 50.76
CA ASP A 61 30.35 0.40 49.89
C ASP A 61 29.56 -0.33 48.80
N LYS A 62 28.38 -0.82 49.20
CA LYS A 62 27.32 -1.12 48.26
C LYS A 62 26.82 0.22 47.74
N GLU A 63 27.54 0.80 46.77
CA GLU A 63 26.86 1.48 45.67
C GLU A 63 25.99 0.40 45.01
N LYS A 64 24.79 0.21 45.55
CA LYS A 64 23.72 -0.39 44.79
C LYS A 64 23.43 0.60 43.68
N ASP A 65 23.90 0.30 42.47
CA ASP A 65 23.28 0.75 41.23
C ASP A 65 21.83 0.19 41.19
N SER A 66 20.98 0.59 42.14
CA SER A 66 19.56 0.38 42.03
C SER A 66 19.03 1.55 41.22
N LEU A 67 18.85 1.32 39.91
CA LEU A 67 18.03 2.16 39.05
C LEU A 67 16.78 2.56 39.83
N SER A 68 16.68 3.83 40.20
CA SER A 68 15.51 4.34 40.89
C SER A 68 14.34 4.39 39.90
N THR A 69 13.12 4.39 40.41
CA THR A 69 11.92 4.59 39.56
C THR A 69 12.00 5.91 38.77
N GLN A 70 12.67 6.92 39.34
CA GLN A 70 12.96 8.18 38.65
C GLN A 70 13.96 7.98 37.51
N ASP A 71 15.00 7.15 37.66
CA ASP A 71 15.96 6.88 36.58
C ASP A 71 15.29 6.18 35.40
N VAL A 72 14.41 5.21 35.66
CA VAL A 72 13.60 4.57 34.61
C VAL A 72 12.66 5.58 33.95
N GLN A 73 12.01 6.44 34.73
CA GLN A 73 11.15 7.51 34.21
C GLN A 73 11.94 8.49 33.33
N HIS A 74 13.11 8.94 33.78
CA HIS A 74 14.00 9.81 33.02
C HIS A 74 14.52 9.12 31.77
N PHE A 75 14.80 7.81 31.83
CA PHE A 75 15.20 7.03 30.66
C PHE A 75 14.06 6.96 29.63
N ILE A 76 12.84 6.65 30.06
CA ILE A 76 11.66 6.67 29.17
C ILE A 76 11.42 8.06 28.60
N GLN A 77 11.50 9.12 29.41
CA GLN A 77 11.38 10.50 28.96
C GLN A 77 12.49 10.89 27.97
N TYR A 78 13.74 10.46 28.21
CA TYR A 78 14.85 10.66 27.30
C TYR A 78 14.57 10.00 25.94
N TYR A 79 14.11 8.75 25.91
CA TYR A 79 13.75 8.09 24.65
C TYR A 79 12.53 8.73 23.99
N ALA A 80 11.53 9.15 24.76
CA ALA A 80 10.37 9.89 24.26
C ALA A 80 10.80 11.21 23.60
N LEU A 81 11.61 12.03 24.29
CA LEU A 81 12.11 13.32 23.79
C LEU A 81 13.12 13.15 22.64
N ARG A 82 13.95 12.09 22.67
CA ARG A 82 14.87 11.76 21.57
C ARG A 82 14.10 11.37 20.33
N ASN A 83 13.09 10.51 20.47
CA ASN A 83 12.16 10.18 19.41
C ASN A 83 11.45 11.45 18.93
N GLU A 84 10.91 12.25 19.84
CA GLU A 84 10.23 13.49 19.50
C GLU A 84 11.14 14.44 18.73
N LYS A 85 12.40 14.62 19.14
CA LYS A 85 13.40 15.45 18.43
C LYS A 85 13.72 14.89 17.05
N GLN A 86 13.92 13.58 16.94
CA GLN A 86 14.22 12.89 15.68
C GLN A 86 13.04 12.99 14.69
N TYR A 87 11.81 12.83 15.19
CA TYR A 87 10.59 12.91 14.40
C TYR A 87 10.12 14.36 14.17
N ASN A 88 10.41 15.31 15.06
CA ASN A 88 10.02 16.72 14.94
C ASN A 88 10.78 17.43 13.82
N GLN A 89 12.07 17.16 13.61
CA GLN A 89 12.78 17.71 12.45
C GLN A 89 12.19 17.18 11.14
N SER A 90 11.88 15.88 11.05
CA SER A 90 11.27 15.31 9.84
C SER A 90 9.82 15.76 9.63
N ARG A 91 9.03 15.95 10.70
CA ARG A 91 7.64 16.48 10.65
C ARG A 91 7.60 17.98 10.34
N SER A 92 8.54 18.77 10.87
CA SER A 92 8.68 20.21 10.60
C SER A 92 9.16 20.49 9.17
N LEU A 93 9.93 19.59 8.57
CA LEU A 93 10.39 19.69 7.18
C LEU A 93 9.37 19.12 6.18
N GLY A 94 8.49 18.20 6.60
CA GLY A 94 7.75 17.31 5.71
C GLY A 94 6.72 17.96 4.76
N ASN A 95 6.18 19.12 5.10
CA ASN A 95 5.14 19.81 4.31
C ASN A 95 5.46 21.30 4.09
N LYS A 96 6.74 21.69 3.99
CA LYS A 96 7.13 23.12 3.90
C LYS A 96 6.40 23.90 2.80
N ASN A 97 5.96 23.24 1.74
CA ASN A 97 5.38 23.88 0.56
C ASN A 97 3.87 23.63 0.38
N ILE A 98 3.18 23.02 1.36
CA ILE A 98 1.75 22.68 1.21
C ILE A 98 0.98 22.99 2.49
N LEU A 99 -0.15 23.68 2.33
CA LEU A 99 -1.19 23.74 3.35
C LEU A 99 -2.23 22.64 3.04
N PRO A 100 -2.21 21.49 3.75
CA PRO A 100 -3.13 20.40 3.46
C PRO A 100 -4.57 20.77 3.82
N LEU A 101 -5.52 20.29 3.03
CA LEU A 101 -6.94 20.51 3.25
C LEU A 101 -7.48 19.59 4.36
N PRO A 102 -8.58 19.95 5.05
CA PRO A 102 -9.10 19.17 6.19
C PRO A 102 -9.32 17.69 5.89
N HIS A 103 -9.85 17.37 4.70
CA HIS A 103 -10.06 15.98 4.30
C HIS A 103 -8.74 15.25 4.06
N GLN A 104 -7.72 15.91 3.54
CA GLN A 104 -6.40 15.30 3.35
C GLN A 104 -5.78 14.93 4.69
N ILE A 105 -5.91 15.81 5.69
CA ILE A 105 -5.45 15.55 7.07
C ILE A 105 -6.21 14.38 7.69
N GLU A 106 -7.54 14.35 7.62
CA GLU A 106 -8.34 13.25 8.18
C GLU A 106 -8.01 11.91 7.50
N ALA A 107 -7.71 11.91 6.19
CA ALA A 107 -7.37 10.68 5.48
C ALA A 107 -6.03 10.12 5.96
N VAL A 108 -5.00 10.97 5.98
CA VAL A 108 -3.63 10.52 6.25
C VAL A 108 -3.44 10.30 7.75
N TYR A 109 -3.69 11.33 8.57
CA TYR A 109 -3.42 11.28 10.00
C TYR A 109 -4.56 10.65 10.80
N GLY A 110 -5.81 10.88 10.40
CA GLY A 110 -6.98 10.37 11.13
C GLY A 110 -7.31 8.90 10.84
N ARG A 111 -6.86 8.36 9.70
CA ARG A 111 -7.19 7.00 9.26
C ARG A 111 -5.96 6.17 8.94
N MET A 112 -5.21 6.51 7.88
CA MET A 112 -4.13 5.67 7.36
C MET A 112 -3.05 5.39 8.41
N LEU A 113 -2.56 6.43 9.07
CA LEU A 113 -1.51 6.34 10.09
C LEU A 113 -1.98 5.84 11.47
N GLN A 114 -3.26 5.47 11.61
CA GLN A 114 -3.81 4.83 12.83
C GLN A 114 -3.69 3.30 12.80
N THR A 115 -3.20 2.75 11.69
CA THR A 115 -2.99 1.31 11.52
C THR A 115 -1.49 1.02 11.48
N PRO A 116 -1.04 -0.15 11.99
CA PRO A 116 0.38 -0.53 11.92
C PRO A 116 0.80 -0.80 10.47
N GLN A 117 -0.06 -1.43 9.68
CA GLN A 117 0.16 -1.70 8.26
C GLN A 117 -0.81 -0.87 7.42
N VAL A 118 -0.27 0.09 6.68
CA VAL A 118 -1.09 0.97 5.84
C VAL A 118 -1.51 0.23 4.57
N ARG A 119 -2.71 -0.34 4.58
CA ARG A 119 -3.32 -1.02 3.43
C ARG A 119 -4.69 -0.39 3.13
N PHE A 120 -4.74 0.56 2.21
CA PHE A 120 -5.97 1.35 1.98
C PHE A 120 -6.31 1.54 0.50
N LEU A 121 -7.61 1.62 0.22
CA LEU A 121 -8.18 2.09 -1.03
C LEU A 121 -8.66 3.54 -0.85
N LEU A 122 -7.92 4.50 -1.41
CA LEU A 122 -8.31 5.90 -1.47
C LEU A 122 -9.18 6.13 -2.71
N ALA A 123 -10.48 6.12 -2.48
CA ALA A 123 -11.54 6.16 -3.48
C ALA A 123 -12.18 7.56 -3.64
N ASP A 124 -11.47 8.63 -3.26
CA ASP A 124 -11.92 10.02 -3.32
C ASP A 124 -12.16 10.50 -4.76
N ASP A 125 -13.07 11.46 -4.93
CA ASP A 125 -13.38 12.06 -6.24
C ASP A 125 -12.13 12.67 -6.95
N PRO A 126 -12.18 12.83 -8.29
CA PRO A 126 -11.12 13.50 -9.03
C PRO A 126 -10.93 14.94 -8.55
N GLY A 127 -9.68 15.34 -8.29
CA GLY A 127 -9.36 16.66 -7.75
C GLY A 127 -9.31 16.75 -6.22
N ALA A 128 -9.54 15.66 -5.49
CA ALA A 128 -9.39 15.62 -4.03
C ALA A 128 -7.94 15.78 -3.54
N GLY A 129 -6.96 15.71 -4.45
CA GLY A 129 -5.53 15.74 -4.12
C GLY A 129 -5.01 14.39 -3.63
N LYS A 130 -5.36 13.28 -4.29
CA LYS A 130 -4.85 11.93 -3.95
C LYS A 130 -3.33 11.85 -4.00
N THR A 131 -2.69 12.51 -4.97
CA THR A 131 -1.23 12.64 -5.06
C THR A 131 -0.65 13.38 -3.85
N ILE A 132 -1.31 14.44 -3.38
CA ILE A 132 -0.92 15.17 -2.16
C ILE A 132 -1.05 14.26 -0.94
N MET A 133 -2.16 13.53 -0.79
CA MET A 133 -2.34 12.59 0.32
C MET A 133 -1.29 11.47 0.30
N ALA A 134 -0.94 10.96 -0.89
CA ALA A 134 0.13 9.98 -1.06
C ALA A 134 1.49 10.55 -0.64
N GLY A 135 1.83 11.77 -1.07
CA GLY A 135 3.06 12.45 -0.67
C GLY A 135 3.13 12.70 0.85
N MET A 136 2.04 13.17 1.46
CA MET A 136 1.95 13.33 2.92
C MET A 136 2.19 12.01 3.65
N LEU A 137 1.58 10.92 3.18
CA LEU A 137 1.78 9.59 3.73
C LEU A 137 3.24 9.12 3.58
N ILE A 138 3.85 9.29 2.40
CA ILE A 138 5.25 8.93 2.15
C ILE A 138 6.17 9.67 3.13
N LYS A 139 6.00 10.99 3.31
CA LYS A 139 6.82 11.76 4.24
C LYS A 139 6.68 11.29 5.67
N GLU A 140 5.45 11.02 6.11
CA GLU A 140 5.21 10.56 7.48
C GLU A 140 5.76 9.16 7.73
N LEU A 141 5.61 8.23 6.79
CA LEU A 141 6.16 6.88 6.93
C LEU A 141 7.69 6.88 6.90
N LYS A 142 8.31 7.69 6.03
CA LYS A 142 9.78 7.86 6.00
C LYS A 142 10.28 8.51 7.28
N ALA A 143 9.57 9.54 7.77
CA ALA A 143 9.89 10.20 9.03
C ALA A 143 9.92 9.20 10.19
N ARG A 144 8.96 8.24 10.21
CA ARG A 144 8.85 7.16 11.20
C ARG A 144 9.84 6.02 11.02
N LEU A 145 10.71 6.08 10.00
CA LEU A 145 11.60 5.00 9.58
C LEU A 145 10.85 3.69 9.27
N SER A 146 9.56 3.78 8.91
CA SER A 146 8.73 2.62 8.56
C SER A 146 8.86 2.23 7.10
N VAL A 147 9.32 3.15 6.23
CA VAL A 147 9.57 2.88 4.81
C VAL A 147 10.87 3.51 4.37
N SER A 148 11.60 2.78 3.54
CA SER A 148 12.82 3.21 2.87
C SER A 148 12.67 3.08 1.35
N ARG A 149 12.06 1.99 0.89
CA ARG A 149 11.94 1.64 -0.52
C ARG A 149 10.48 1.73 -0.97
N ILE A 150 10.24 2.52 -2.00
CA ILE A 150 8.88 2.87 -2.45
C ILE A 150 8.76 2.65 -3.95
N LEU A 151 7.71 1.92 -4.35
CA LEU A 151 7.33 1.78 -5.75
C LEU A 151 6.00 2.47 -6.01
N ILE A 152 5.98 3.38 -6.98
CA ILE A 152 4.77 4.04 -7.45
C ILE A 152 4.46 3.58 -8.88
N LEU A 153 3.27 3.04 -9.10
CA LEU A 153 2.77 2.58 -10.39
C LEU A 153 1.62 3.47 -10.85
N VAL A 154 1.80 4.16 -11.97
CA VAL A 154 0.82 5.14 -12.47
C VAL A 154 0.52 4.96 -13.96
N PRO A 155 -0.60 5.50 -14.47
CA PRO A 155 -0.80 5.62 -15.91
C PRO A 155 0.33 6.44 -16.58
N PRO A 156 0.72 6.12 -17.84
CA PRO A 156 1.85 6.77 -18.50
C PRO A 156 1.74 8.29 -18.60
N LEU A 157 0.51 8.81 -18.74
CA LEU A 157 0.25 10.24 -18.96
C LEU A 157 0.56 11.10 -17.72
N VAL A 158 0.56 10.54 -16.52
CA VAL A 158 0.75 11.29 -15.27
C VAL A 158 2.09 10.98 -14.60
N LEU A 159 2.98 10.22 -15.24
CA LEU A 159 4.30 9.86 -14.68
C LEU A 159 5.11 11.09 -14.28
N ARG A 160 5.31 12.04 -15.20
CA ARG A 160 6.10 13.24 -14.90
C ARG A 160 5.43 14.13 -13.86
N GLN A 161 4.11 14.27 -13.95
CA GLN A 161 3.34 15.02 -12.95
C GLN A 161 3.54 14.44 -11.54
N TRP A 162 3.50 13.11 -11.38
CA TRP A 162 3.78 12.46 -10.10
C TRP A 162 5.20 12.76 -9.59
N GLN A 163 6.21 12.68 -10.47
CA GLN A 163 7.59 12.99 -10.12
C GLN A 163 7.77 14.45 -9.69
N GLU A 164 7.23 15.39 -10.47
CA GLU A 164 7.28 16.83 -10.22
C GLU A 164 6.56 17.20 -8.92
N GLU A 165 5.34 16.70 -8.71
CA GLU A 165 4.58 16.99 -7.49
C GLU A 165 5.26 16.45 -6.22
N LEU A 166 5.85 15.25 -6.28
CA LEU A 166 6.59 14.69 -5.15
C LEU A 166 7.90 15.43 -4.89
N ASN A 167 8.61 15.85 -5.94
CA ASN A 167 9.84 16.61 -5.79
C ASN A 167 9.58 18.03 -5.26
N GLU A 168 8.71 18.80 -5.91
CA GLU A 168 8.49 20.21 -5.59
C GLU A 168 7.80 20.40 -4.23
N LYS A 169 6.83 19.54 -3.92
CA LYS A 169 5.96 19.75 -2.76
C LYS A 169 6.41 19.00 -1.52
N PHE A 170 7.11 17.88 -1.70
CA PHE A 170 7.52 16.98 -0.61
C PHE A 170 9.04 16.75 -0.53
N ASP A 171 9.83 17.29 -1.47
CA ASP A 171 11.28 17.06 -1.56
C ASP A 171 11.62 15.56 -1.66
N GLU A 172 10.79 14.81 -2.39
CA GLU A 172 10.98 13.39 -2.62
C GLU A 172 11.34 13.14 -4.08
N SER A 173 12.59 12.71 -4.31
CA SER A 173 13.07 12.35 -5.63
C SER A 173 12.74 10.89 -5.94
N PHE A 174 11.94 10.69 -6.99
CA PHE A 174 11.61 9.39 -7.55
C PHE A 174 12.29 9.19 -8.90
N HIS A 175 12.95 8.05 -9.09
CA HIS A 175 13.57 7.71 -10.37
C HIS A 175 12.54 7.05 -11.29
N ILE A 176 12.31 7.65 -12.47
CA ILE A 176 11.39 7.08 -13.46
C ILE A 176 12.07 5.91 -14.15
N ILE A 177 11.64 4.69 -13.83
CA ILE A 177 12.15 3.48 -14.48
C ILE A 177 11.39 3.24 -15.77
N ASN A 178 12.12 3.28 -16.88
CA ASN A 178 11.60 2.99 -18.22
C ASN A 178 12.55 2.06 -18.97
N ARG A 179 12.22 1.74 -20.22
CA ARG A 179 13.03 0.85 -21.05
C ARG A 179 14.47 1.34 -21.27
N ASN A 180 14.69 2.65 -21.39
CA ASN A 180 16.02 3.20 -21.59
C ASN A 180 16.86 3.06 -20.32
N VAL A 181 16.28 3.37 -19.16
CA VAL A 181 16.92 3.18 -17.85
C VAL A 181 17.31 1.71 -17.64
N VAL A 182 16.41 0.75 -17.91
CA VAL A 182 16.77 -0.68 -17.81
C VAL A 182 17.97 -1.04 -18.70
N ARG A 183 18.08 -0.45 -19.89
CA ARG A 183 19.23 -0.68 -20.79
C ARG A 183 20.51 -0.03 -20.27
N GLU A 184 20.43 1.17 -19.68
CA GLU A 184 21.55 1.88 -19.08
C GLU A 184 22.17 1.10 -17.91
N TYR A 185 21.34 0.44 -17.10
CA TYR A 185 21.79 -0.42 -16.00
C TYR A 185 22.36 -1.77 -16.47
N GLY A 186 22.17 -2.13 -17.74
CA GLY A 186 22.73 -3.34 -18.35
C GLY A 186 22.23 -4.62 -17.68
N SER A 187 23.11 -5.28 -16.92
CA SER A 187 22.79 -6.51 -16.17
C SER A 187 22.24 -6.25 -14.76
N ASN A 188 22.35 -5.03 -14.25
CA ASN A 188 21.87 -4.69 -12.92
C ASN A 188 20.37 -4.38 -12.96
N ASN A 189 19.64 -4.82 -11.94
CA ASN A 189 18.22 -4.53 -11.83
C ASN A 189 18.02 -3.10 -11.26
N PRO A 190 17.42 -2.16 -12.02
CA PRO A 190 17.24 -0.79 -11.55
C PRO A 190 16.25 -0.69 -10.39
N PHE A 191 15.30 -1.63 -10.25
CA PHE A 191 14.36 -1.67 -9.13
C PHE A 191 15.02 -2.11 -7.83
N VAL A 192 16.11 -2.89 -7.90
CA VAL A 192 16.92 -3.25 -6.73
C VAL A 192 17.83 -2.08 -6.35
N THR A 193 18.45 -1.45 -7.36
CA THR A 193 19.47 -0.41 -7.14
C THR A 193 18.89 0.92 -6.61
N ASN A 194 17.64 1.26 -6.93
CA ASN A 194 17.01 2.51 -6.53
C ASN A 194 15.94 2.28 -5.46
N ASP A 195 15.96 3.08 -4.39
CA ASP A 195 14.97 2.96 -3.31
C ASP A 195 13.60 3.54 -3.69
N ASN A 196 13.57 4.69 -4.36
CA ASN A 196 12.31 5.34 -4.80
C ASN A 196 12.12 5.17 -6.31
N CYS A 197 11.26 4.23 -6.70
CA CYS A 197 10.98 3.90 -8.09
C CYS A 197 9.60 4.40 -8.52
N LEU A 198 9.52 4.99 -9.72
CA LEU A 198 8.27 5.39 -10.37
C LEU A 198 8.19 4.75 -11.76
N ALA A 199 7.13 4.00 -12.06
CA ALA A 199 7.01 3.29 -13.33
C ALA A 199 5.59 3.30 -13.88
N SER A 200 5.46 3.18 -15.21
CA SER A 200 4.15 3.02 -15.82
C SER A 200 3.56 1.65 -15.47
N MET A 201 2.33 1.63 -14.95
CA MET A 201 1.66 0.37 -14.59
C MET A 201 1.51 -0.59 -15.78
N TYR A 202 1.25 -0.09 -17.00
CA TYR A 202 1.08 -0.95 -18.18
C TYR A 202 2.42 -1.54 -18.63
N TRP A 203 3.50 -0.75 -18.55
CA TRP A 203 4.84 -1.23 -18.87
C TRP A 203 5.34 -2.23 -17.83
N ALA A 204 5.11 -1.97 -16.55
CA ALA A 204 5.40 -2.87 -15.44
C ALA A 204 4.67 -4.22 -15.53
N SER A 205 3.48 -4.25 -16.16
CA SER A 205 2.70 -5.49 -16.32
C SER A 205 3.23 -6.48 -17.36
N ARG A 206 4.28 -6.12 -18.11
CA ARG A 206 4.94 -7.01 -19.06
C ARG A 206 5.77 -8.05 -18.30
N ASP A 207 5.84 -9.28 -18.79
CA ASP A 207 6.45 -10.39 -18.05
C ASP A 207 7.96 -10.20 -17.79
N ASP A 208 8.68 -9.58 -18.73
CA ASP A 208 10.09 -9.19 -18.58
C ASP A 208 10.28 -8.21 -17.42
N ILE A 209 9.44 -7.18 -17.34
CA ILE A 209 9.55 -6.12 -16.33
C ILE A 209 9.01 -6.57 -14.96
N LYS A 210 7.89 -7.30 -14.95
CA LYS A 210 7.31 -7.89 -13.75
C LYS A 210 8.31 -8.79 -13.02
N SER A 211 9.13 -9.54 -13.75
CA SER A 211 10.18 -10.38 -13.16
C SER A 211 11.22 -9.52 -12.44
N LEU A 212 11.68 -8.43 -13.06
CA LEU A 212 12.60 -7.48 -12.42
C LEU A 212 11.99 -6.83 -11.17
N ILE A 213 10.72 -6.45 -11.20
CA ILE A 213 10.06 -5.85 -10.03
C ILE A 213 9.94 -6.89 -8.89
N ASN A 214 9.66 -8.15 -9.22
CA ASN A 214 9.49 -9.21 -8.22
C ASN A 214 10.78 -9.62 -7.52
N GLU A 215 11.94 -9.34 -8.13
CA GLU A 215 13.27 -9.52 -7.53
C GLU A 215 13.62 -8.41 -6.52
N ALA A 216 12.92 -7.28 -6.57
CA ALA A 216 13.12 -6.17 -5.65
C ALA A 216 12.07 -6.18 -4.53
N ASP A 217 12.51 -5.81 -3.32
CA ASP A 217 11.62 -5.61 -2.18
C ASP A 217 11.31 -4.11 -2.00
N PHE A 218 10.03 -3.81 -1.77
CA PHE A 218 9.53 -2.46 -1.53
C PHE A 218 8.64 -2.47 -0.28
N ASP A 219 8.87 -1.51 0.60
CA ASP A 219 8.14 -1.36 1.86
C ASP A 219 6.74 -0.78 1.61
N LEU A 220 6.64 0.14 0.65
CA LEU A 220 5.40 0.80 0.25
C LEU A 220 5.18 0.73 -1.27
N ILE A 221 4.02 0.23 -1.67
CA ILE A 221 3.58 0.27 -3.06
C ILE A 221 2.33 1.14 -3.20
N ILE A 222 2.41 2.15 -4.08
CA ILE A 222 1.27 3.00 -4.42
C ILE A 222 0.87 2.73 -5.87
N VAL A 223 -0.41 2.48 -6.10
CA VAL A 223 -0.95 2.25 -7.45
C VAL A 223 -2.02 3.28 -7.75
N ASP A 224 -1.77 4.12 -8.75
CA ASP A 224 -2.76 5.06 -9.27
C ASP A 224 -3.66 4.42 -10.33
N GLU A 225 -4.90 4.88 -10.40
CA GLU A 225 -5.99 4.28 -11.15
C GLU A 225 -6.10 2.75 -10.94
N ALA A 226 -6.04 2.32 -9.68
CA ALA A 226 -6.04 0.92 -9.28
C ALA A 226 -7.26 0.12 -9.81
N HIS A 227 -8.36 0.79 -10.17
CA HIS A 227 -9.51 0.19 -10.84
C HIS A 227 -9.18 -0.47 -12.20
N LYS A 228 -7.98 -0.22 -12.76
CA LYS A 228 -7.45 -0.90 -13.96
C LYS A 228 -6.91 -2.30 -13.65
N MET A 229 -6.54 -2.59 -12.41
CA MET A 229 -6.15 -3.93 -11.92
C MET A 229 -7.41 -4.78 -11.72
N ALA A 230 -8.05 -5.16 -12.83
CA ALA A 230 -9.33 -5.86 -12.81
C ALA A 230 -9.17 -7.36 -13.07
N ALA A 231 -10.03 -8.16 -12.44
CA ALA A 231 -10.24 -9.56 -12.78
C ALA A 231 -11.74 -9.82 -12.96
N TYR A 232 -12.09 -10.77 -13.82
CA TYR A 232 -13.47 -11.04 -14.19
C TYR A 232 -13.83 -12.50 -13.94
N THR A 233 -14.71 -12.74 -12.98
CA THR A 233 -15.28 -14.08 -12.72
C THR A 233 -16.47 -14.32 -13.65
N HIS A 234 -16.49 -15.46 -14.34
CA HIS A 234 -17.62 -15.89 -15.16
C HIS A 234 -18.10 -17.28 -14.73
N GLY A 235 -19.41 -17.52 -14.82
CA GLY A 235 -20.04 -18.82 -14.55
C GLY A 235 -20.56 -18.97 -13.11
N VAL A 236 -21.74 -19.60 -12.97
CA VAL A 236 -22.43 -19.79 -11.68
C VAL A 236 -22.02 -21.10 -11.00
N LEU A 237 -21.99 -22.22 -11.74
CA LEU A 237 -21.61 -23.55 -11.21
C LEU A 237 -20.10 -23.84 -11.24
N LYS A 238 -19.38 -23.36 -12.26
CA LYS A 238 -17.91 -23.45 -12.36
C LYS A 238 -17.35 -22.05 -12.59
N ARG A 239 -17.01 -21.38 -11.49
CA ARG A 239 -16.44 -20.02 -11.52
C ARG A 239 -15.07 -20.06 -12.19
N LYS A 240 -14.95 -19.42 -13.35
CA LYS A 240 -13.66 -19.20 -14.03
C LYS A 240 -13.28 -17.72 -13.90
N THR A 241 -12.17 -17.45 -13.24
CA THR A 241 -11.65 -16.09 -13.08
C THR A 241 -10.62 -15.80 -14.15
N ARG A 242 -10.93 -14.87 -15.05
CA ARG A 242 -9.97 -14.33 -16.01
C ARG A 242 -9.24 -13.15 -15.36
N ARG A 243 -7.96 -13.35 -15.07
CA ARG A 243 -7.07 -12.32 -14.49
C ARG A 243 -6.43 -11.50 -15.61
N THR A 244 -6.44 -10.18 -15.49
CA THR A 244 -5.70 -9.31 -16.42
C THR A 244 -4.23 -9.27 -16.05
N ARG A 245 -3.35 -8.84 -16.97
CA ARG A 245 -1.92 -8.69 -16.69
C ARG A 245 -1.64 -7.72 -15.54
N LEU A 246 -2.40 -6.63 -15.46
CA LEU A 246 -2.31 -5.66 -14.38
C LEU A 246 -2.73 -6.25 -13.03
N TYR A 247 -3.79 -7.07 -13.03
CA TYR A 247 -4.21 -7.79 -11.83
C TYR A 247 -3.14 -8.76 -11.34
N GLN A 248 -2.56 -9.54 -12.26
CA GLN A 248 -1.48 -10.48 -11.94
C GLN A 248 -0.23 -9.76 -11.39
N LEU A 249 0.10 -8.58 -11.91
CA LEU A 249 1.15 -7.74 -11.36
C LEU A 249 0.81 -7.31 -9.92
N GLY A 250 -0.42 -6.85 -9.67
CA GLY A 250 -0.89 -6.48 -8.34
C GLY A 250 -0.80 -7.64 -7.35
N GLU A 251 -1.26 -8.82 -7.73
CA GLU A 251 -1.19 -10.04 -6.89
C GLU A 251 0.27 -10.33 -6.47
N THR A 252 1.23 -10.20 -7.38
CA THR A 252 2.63 -10.57 -7.08
C THR A 252 3.35 -9.57 -6.20
N ILE A 253 3.04 -8.26 -6.34
CA ILE A 253 3.81 -7.21 -5.66
C ILE A 253 3.13 -6.71 -4.38
N LEU A 254 1.80 -6.56 -4.37
CA LEU A 254 1.08 -5.92 -3.25
C LEU A 254 1.00 -6.81 -2.02
N HIS A 255 1.03 -8.14 -2.21
CA HIS A 255 1.07 -9.11 -1.11
C HIS A 255 2.46 -9.21 -0.48
N LYS A 256 3.53 -8.83 -1.19
CA LYS A 256 4.90 -8.80 -0.66
C LYS A 256 5.19 -7.54 0.15
N ALA A 257 4.62 -6.41 -0.25
CA ALA A 257 4.85 -5.13 0.43
C ALA A 257 4.10 -5.05 1.76
N GLU A 258 4.75 -4.50 2.78
CA GLU A 258 4.15 -4.27 4.09
C GLU A 258 3.01 -3.24 4.01
N HIS A 259 3.22 -2.19 3.22
CA HIS A 259 2.25 -1.13 3.01
C HIS A 259 1.82 -1.05 1.53
N SER A 260 0.52 -0.83 1.32
CA SER A 260 -0.04 -0.65 -0.01
C SER A 260 -1.15 0.39 -0.03
N VAL A 261 -1.10 1.29 -1.00
CA VAL A 261 -2.16 2.29 -1.19
C VAL A 261 -2.65 2.25 -2.63
N LEU A 262 -3.91 1.91 -2.78
CA LEU A 262 -4.60 1.89 -4.06
C LEU A 262 -5.38 3.20 -4.22
N LEU A 263 -5.09 3.94 -5.28
CA LEU A 263 -5.73 5.21 -5.58
C LEU A 263 -6.70 5.03 -6.76
N THR A 264 -7.94 5.48 -6.61
CA THR A 264 -8.92 5.50 -7.70
C THR A 264 -10.00 6.52 -7.42
N ALA A 265 -10.65 7.08 -8.44
CA ALA A 265 -11.91 7.80 -8.23
C ALA A 265 -13.13 6.87 -8.30
N THR A 266 -12.97 5.73 -8.98
CA THR A 266 -14.07 4.83 -9.36
C THR A 266 -13.73 3.40 -8.95
N PRO A 267 -13.93 3.03 -7.68
CA PRO A 267 -13.54 1.71 -7.18
C PRO A 267 -14.40 0.58 -7.75
N HIS A 268 -15.64 0.86 -8.14
CA HIS A 268 -16.53 -0.11 -8.80
C HIS A 268 -17.29 0.56 -9.95
N LYS A 269 -17.48 -0.17 -11.05
CA LYS A 269 -18.30 0.27 -12.22
C LYS A 269 -19.68 -0.39 -12.23
N GLY A 270 -20.21 -0.71 -11.04
CA GLY A 270 -21.41 -1.54 -10.87
C GLY A 270 -21.15 -3.06 -10.91
N ASP A 271 -19.90 -3.49 -11.01
CA ASP A 271 -19.48 -4.90 -10.93
C ASP A 271 -18.88 -5.20 -9.54
N ILE A 272 -19.67 -5.89 -8.72
CA ILE A 272 -19.33 -6.23 -7.33
C ILE A 272 -18.19 -7.26 -7.28
N GLU A 273 -18.17 -8.23 -8.20
CA GLU A 273 -17.12 -9.26 -8.23
C GLU A 273 -15.77 -8.64 -8.58
N ASN A 274 -15.73 -7.73 -9.54
CA ASN A 274 -14.50 -7.02 -9.88
C ASN A 274 -14.00 -6.15 -8.71
N PHE A 275 -14.92 -5.51 -7.98
CA PHE A 275 -14.57 -4.78 -6.76
C PHE A 275 -14.02 -5.70 -5.66
N ARG A 276 -14.61 -6.89 -5.47
CA ARG A 276 -14.07 -7.91 -4.55
C ARG A 276 -12.64 -8.29 -4.93
N HIS A 277 -12.36 -8.52 -6.22
CA HIS A 277 -11.00 -8.81 -6.69
C HIS A 277 -10.01 -7.69 -6.40
N LEU A 278 -10.42 -6.42 -6.58
CA LEU A 278 -9.60 -5.28 -6.21
C LEU A 278 -9.29 -5.25 -4.71
N MET A 279 -10.28 -5.54 -3.85
CA MET A 279 -10.06 -5.60 -2.40
C MET A 279 -9.15 -6.77 -1.99
N ARG A 280 -9.18 -7.90 -2.71
CA ARG A 280 -8.23 -9.01 -2.49
C ARG A 280 -6.77 -8.64 -2.75
N LEU A 281 -6.52 -7.60 -3.54
CA LEU A 281 -5.15 -7.08 -3.70
C LEU A 281 -4.65 -6.36 -2.44
N LEU A 282 -5.57 -5.79 -1.64
CA LEU A 282 -5.23 -5.25 -0.33
C LEU A 282 -5.05 -6.38 0.67
N ASP A 283 -5.97 -7.33 0.76
CA ASP A 283 -5.87 -8.42 1.74
C ASP A 283 -6.56 -9.68 1.19
N ASP A 284 -5.82 -10.75 0.91
CA ASP A 284 -6.44 -11.95 0.33
C ASP A 284 -7.24 -12.74 1.38
N ASP A 285 -6.79 -12.76 2.63
CA ASP A 285 -7.41 -13.53 3.71
C ASP A 285 -8.80 -12.98 4.06
N ILE A 286 -8.94 -11.66 4.12
CA ILE A 286 -10.23 -11.02 4.44
C ILE A 286 -11.23 -11.14 3.28
N PHE A 287 -10.77 -11.03 2.03
CA PHE A 287 -11.63 -10.84 0.85
C PHE A 287 -11.80 -12.08 -0.04
N SER A 288 -11.12 -13.20 0.27
CA SER A 288 -11.27 -14.49 -0.44
C SER A 288 -12.62 -15.17 -0.15
N ASP A 289 -13.05 -15.19 1.11
CA ASP A 289 -14.23 -15.92 1.60
C ASP A 289 -15.55 -15.13 1.59
N LEU A 290 -15.55 -13.89 1.08
CA LEU A 290 -16.74 -13.04 1.15
C LEU A 290 -17.79 -13.40 0.10
N SER A 291 -19.00 -13.72 0.58
CA SER A 291 -20.21 -13.72 -0.24
C SER A 291 -20.56 -12.28 -0.65
N ALA A 292 -20.97 -12.11 -1.91
CA ALA A 292 -20.89 -10.84 -2.63
C ALA A 292 -21.67 -9.65 -2.05
N ASN A 293 -22.68 -9.82 -1.19
CA ASN A 293 -23.71 -8.78 -1.05
C ASN A 293 -23.79 -8.03 0.29
N GLU A 294 -23.58 -8.66 1.45
CA GLU A 294 -23.70 -7.96 2.75
C GLU A 294 -22.36 -7.86 3.50
N SER A 295 -21.59 -8.94 3.56
CA SER A 295 -20.31 -8.96 4.25
C SER A 295 -19.24 -8.04 3.62
N LEU A 296 -19.28 -7.84 2.29
CA LEU A 296 -18.24 -7.09 1.58
C LEU A 296 -18.25 -5.61 1.94
N LYS A 297 -19.42 -4.99 2.08
CA LYS A 297 -19.51 -3.55 2.40
C LYS A 297 -18.98 -3.28 3.81
N GLU A 298 -19.42 -4.04 4.80
CA GLU A 298 -19.02 -3.85 6.20
C GLU A 298 -17.52 -4.12 6.39
N LYS A 299 -17.01 -5.23 5.85
CA LYS A 299 -15.58 -5.57 5.97
C LYS A 299 -14.66 -4.68 5.16
N SER A 300 -15.14 -4.08 4.07
CA SER A 300 -14.33 -3.15 3.27
C SER A 300 -14.24 -1.74 3.87
N ASN A 301 -15.19 -1.34 4.71
CA ASN A 301 -15.28 0.01 5.25
C ASN A 301 -14.01 0.48 5.99
N PRO A 302 -13.34 -0.35 6.82
CA PRO A 302 -12.08 0.05 7.46
C PRO A 302 -10.96 0.37 6.48
N PHE A 303 -10.94 -0.30 5.33
CA PHE A 303 -9.88 -0.19 4.32
C PHE A 303 -10.15 0.92 3.29
N ILE A 304 -11.35 1.50 3.27
CA ILE A 304 -11.76 2.46 2.23
C ILE A 304 -11.92 3.85 2.81
N ILE A 305 -11.29 4.80 2.12
CA ILE A 305 -11.51 6.23 2.33
C ILE A 305 -12.14 6.77 1.06
N ARG A 306 -13.39 7.23 1.15
CA ARG A 306 -14.14 7.77 0.03
C ARG A 306 -14.88 9.04 0.43
N ARG A 307 -14.54 10.14 -0.23
CA ARG A 307 -15.17 11.44 -0.09
C ARG A 307 -15.59 11.99 -1.45
N LEU A 308 -16.75 12.60 -1.46
CA LEU A 308 -17.33 13.27 -2.63
C LEU A 308 -16.97 14.75 -2.62
N LYS A 309 -16.89 15.39 -3.78
CA LYS A 309 -16.63 16.85 -3.88
C LYS A 309 -17.53 17.69 -2.99
N GLU A 310 -18.79 17.28 -2.83
CA GLU A 310 -19.81 17.98 -2.04
C GLU A 310 -19.53 17.94 -0.52
N SER A 311 -18.79 16.92 -0.06
CA SER A 311 -18.37 16.79 1.34
C SER A 311 -17.07 17.52 1.68
N MET A 312 -16.32 17.98 0.66
CA MET A 312 -15.02 18.60 0.85
C MET A 312 -15.18 20.08 1.16
N LYS A 313 -14.64 20.48 2.33
CA LYS A 313 -14.73 21.84 2.87
C LYS A 313 -13.35 22.35 3.29
N ASN A 314 -13.22 23.67 3.28
CA ASN A 314 -12.11 24.38 3.89
C ASN A 314 -12.22 24.35 5.43
N PHE A 315 -11.20 24.83 6.13
CA PHE A 315 -11.19 24.90 7.60
C PHE A 315 -12.30 25.78 8.19
N ASP A 316 -12.73 26.80 7.46
CA ASP A 316 -13.85 27.69 7.82
C ASP A 316 -15.23 27.08 7.52
N GLY A 317 -15.27 25.85 6.99
CA GLY A 317 -16.49 25.14 6.62
C GLY A 317 -17.06 25.51 5.24
N THR A 318 -16.41 26.41 4.49
CA THR A 318 -16.82 26.76 3.12
C THR A 318 -16.59 25.59 2.15
N PRO A 319 -17.49 25.31 1.19
CA PRO A 319 -17.29 24.24 0.21
C PRO A 319 -16.09 24.53 -0.70
N ILE A 320 -15.24 23.52 -0.94
CA ILE A 320 -14.10 23.63 -1.85
C ILE A 320 -14.56 23.71 -3.31
N PHE A 321 -15.62 22.97 -3.65
CA PHE A 321 -16.15 22.90 -5.01
C PHE A 321 -17.50 23.60 -5.11
N PRO A 322 -17.76 24.29 -6.24
CA PRO A 322 -19.08 24.88 -6.49
C PRO A 322 -20.15 23.78 -6.63
N LYS A 323 -21.38 24.10 -6.25
CA LYS A 323 -22.51 23.18 -6.39
C LYS A 323 -22.76 22.87 -7.87
N ARG A 324 -22.87 21.58 -8.19
CA ARG A 324 -23.18 21.11 -9.54
C ARG A 324 -24.69 21.20 -9.79
N THR A 325 -25.09 21.95 -10.81
CA THR A 325 -26.46 21.99 -11.32
C THR A 325 -26.53 21.34 -12.70
N THR A 326 -27.22 20.20 -12.79
CA THR A 326 -27.43 19.48 -14.06
C THR A 326 -28.87 19.61 -14.52
N LYS A 327 -29.07 20.03 -15.77
CA LYS A 327 -30.39 20.05 -16.41
C LYS A 327 -30.34 19.16 -17.65
N THR A 328 -31.13 18.07 -17.63
CA THR A 328 -31.31 17.23 -18.81
C THR A 328 -32.30 17.94 -19.74
N ILE A 329 -31.83 18.38 -20.90
CA ILE A 329 -32.69 18.97 -21.92
C ILE A 329 -33.26 17.83 -22.76
N GLN A 330 -34.58 17.68 -22.72
CA GLN A 330 -35.27 16.75 -23.60
C GLN A 330 -35.45 17.40 -24.98
N TYR A 331 -35.34 16.59 -26.03
CA TYR A 331 -35.60 17.00 -27.40
C TYR A 331 -36.57 16.00 -28.02
N LYS A 332 -37.31 16.45 -29.04
CA LYS A 332 -38.14 15.58 -29.87
C LYS A 332 -37.46 15.41 -31.22
N LEU A 333 -37.39 14.17 -31.70
CA LEU A 333 -36.99 13.90 -33.08
C LEU A 333 -38.08 14.43 -34.01
N SER A 334 -37.67 14.98 -35.15
CA SER A 334 -38.59 15.24 -36.26
C SER A 334 -39.12 13.92 -36.84
N ASP A 335 -40.24 13.96 -37.56
CA ASP A 335 -40.81 12.76 -38.18
C ASP A 335 -39.82 12.07 -39.13
N GLN A 336 -39.00 12.86 -39.84
CA GLN A 336 -37.97 12.34 -40.75
C GLN A 336 -36.84 11.63 -39.99
N GLU A 337 -36.37 12.21 -38.88
CA GLU A 337 -35.34 11.60 -38.03
C GLU A 337 -35.86 10.34 -37.33
N LEU A 338 -37.12 10.36 -36.87
CA LEU A 338 -37.75 9.21 -36.25
C LEU A 338 -37.93 8.06 -37.26
N ASN A 339 -38.32 8.38 -38.49
CA ASN A 339 -38.42 7.41 -39.58
C ASN A 339 -37.05 6.78 -39.88
N LEU A 340 -36.01 7.61 -40.07
CA LEU A 340 -34.64 7.12 -40.25
C LEU A 340 -34.21 6.25 -39.06
N TYR A 341 -34.52 6.67 -37.84
CA TYR A 341 -34.18 5.94 -36.63
C TYR A 341 -34.81 4.54 -36.62
N ASN A 342 -36.09 4.44 -36.95
CA ASN A 342 -36.81 3.17 -37.02
C ASN A 342 -36.23 2.27 -38.13
N GLN A 343 -36.01 2.80 -39.34
CA GLN A 343 -35.44 2.02 -40.45
C GLN A 343 -34.06 1.44 -40.12
N VAL A 344 -33.17 2.24 -39.52
CA VAL A 344 -31.84 1.78 -39.12
C VAL A 344 -31.95 0.74 -37.99
N THR A 345 -32.85 0.96 -37.03
CA THR A 345 -33.08 0.03 -35.91
C THR A 345 -33.58 -1.32 -36.41
N ASP A 346 -34.53 -1.33 -37.35
CA ASP A 346 -35.06 -2.56 -37.93
C ASP A 346 -34.01 -3.31 -38.75
N TYR A 347 -33.24 -2.59 -39.58
CA TYR A 347 -32.09 -3.17 -40.31
C TYR A 347 -31.07 -3.82 -39.36
N VAL A 348 -30.69 -3.10 -38.29
CA VAL A 348 -29.76 -3.61 -37.27
C VAL A 348 -30.32 -4.86 -36.60
N ARG A 349 -31.61 -4.85 -36.20
CA ARG A 349 -32.26 -5.98 -35.52
C ARG A 349 -32.27 -7.23 -36.39
N GLU A 350 -32.67 -7.11 -37.66
CA GLU A 350 -32.73 -8.23 -38.60
C GLU A 350 -31.34 -8.85 -38.82
N HIS A 351 -30.34 -8.02 -39.13
CA HIS A 351 -29.00 -8.51 -39.45
C HIS A 351 -28.20 -8.96 -38.22
N PHE A 352 -28.46 -8.37 -37.05
CA PHE A 352 -27.87 -8.83 -35.79
C PHE A 352 -28.35 -10.25 -35.45
N ASN A 353 -29.66 -10.50 -35.52
CA ASN A 353 -30.23 -11.82 -35.25
C ASN A 353 -29.72 -12.88 -36.24
N ARG A 354 -29.64 -12.55 -37.54
CA ARG A 354 -29.02 -13.43 -38.54
C ARG A 354 -27.55 -13.74 -38.23
N ALA A 355 -26.77 -12.72 -37.84
CA ALA A 355 -25.36 -12.87 -37.52
C ALA A 355 -25.15 -13.76 -36.28
N MET A 356 -25.98 -13.59 -35.24
CA MET A 356 -25.94 -14.42 -34.05
C MET A 356 -26.27 -15.89 -34.36
N ASN A 357 -27.30 -16.13 -35.17
CA ASN A 357 -27.68 -17.49 -35.56
C ASN A 357 -26.61 -18.19 -36.42
N ASN A 358 -25.89 -17.42 -37.23
CA ASN A 358 -24.81 -17.94 -38.09
C ASN A 358 -23.42 -17.94 -37.42
N GLY A 359 -23.33 -17.64 -36.11
CA GLY A 359 -22.05 -17.58 -35.37
C GLY A 359 -21.10 -16.46 -35.79
N SER A 360 -21.58 -15.45 -36.52
CA SER A 360 -20.78 -14.34 -37.05
C SER A 360 -20.71 -13.15 -36.08
N ASN A 361 -19.97 -13.32 -34.98
CA ASN A 361 -19.84 -12.32 -33.91
C ASN A 361 -19.30 -10.95 -34.39
N SER A 362 -18.45 -10.94 -35.41
CA SER A 362 -17.91 -9.71 -36.01
C SER A 362 -18.99 -8.87 -36.72
N THR A 363 -19.95 -9.53 -37.36
CA THR A 363 -21.09 -8.88 -38.02
C THR A 363 -22.07 -8.33 -36.99
N ALA A 364 -22.36 -9.10 -35.93
CA ALA A 364 -23.18 -8.63 -34.81
C ALA A 364 -22.59 -7.38 -34.15
N PHE A 365 -21.27 -7.36 -33.93
CA PHE A 365 -20.56 -6.19 -33.41
C PHE A 365 -20.65 -4.96 -34.34
N ALA A 366 -20.51 -5.17 -35.65
CA ALA A 366 -20.65 -4.11 -36.65
C ALA A 366 -22.08 -3.50 -36.67
N MET A 367 -23.12 -4.32 -36.46
CA MET A 367 -24.50 -3.84 -36.37
C MET A 367 -24.72 -2.99 -35.11
N MET A 368 -24.15 -3.38 -33.96
CA MET A 368 -24.19 -2.54 -32.75
C MET A 368 -23.53 -1.18 -32.95
N LEU A 369 -22.42 -1.12 -33.70
CA LEU A 369 -21.75 0.14 -34.02
C LEU A 369 -22.61 1.06 -34.88
N LEU A 370 -23.40 0.52 -35.82
CA LEU A 370 -24.34 1.31 -36.62
C LEU A 370 -25.39 1.98 -35.74
N GLN A 371 -26.00 1.24 -34.82
CA GLN A 371 -26.99 1.80 -33.88
C GLN A 371 -26.41 2.94 -33.02
N ARG A 372 -25.16 2.78 -32.54
CA ARG A 372 -24.50 3.82 -31.74
C ARG A 372 -24.15 5.07 -32.54
N ARG A 373 -23.91 4.96 -33.84
CA ARG A 373 -23.61 6.12 -34.71
C ARG A 373 -24.85 6.94 -35.02
N LEU A 374 -26.02 6.30 -35.13
CA LEU A 374 -27.31 6.96 -35.27
C LEU A 374 -27.59 7.92 -34.10
N SER A 375 -27.22 7.56 -32.86
CA SER A 375 -27.34 8.44 -31.70
C SER A 375 -26.27 9.54 -31.62
N SER A 376 -25.24 9.49 -32.48
CA SER A 376 -24.13 10.45 -32.44
C SER A 376 -24.36 11.64 -33.37
N SER A 377 -24.65 11.39 -34.65
CA SER A 377 -25.05 12.41 -35.62
C SER A 377 -25.61 11.79 -36.90
N ILE A 378 -26.45 12.54 -37.61
CA ILE A 378 -27.02 12.13 -38.91
C ILE A 378 -25.90 11.87 -39.94
N GLU A 379 -24.87 12.71 -39.96
CA GLU A 379 -23.74 12.54 -40.88
C GLU A 379 -22.93 11.26 -40.57
N ALA A 380 -22.74 10.95 -39.28
CA ALA A 380 -22.03 9.74 -38.89
C ALA A 380 -22.74 8.46 -39.34
N ILE A 381 -24.08 8.42 -39.26
CA ILE A 381 -24.84 7.26 -39.75
C ILE A 381 -24.88 7.23 -41.28
N HIS A 382 -25.03 8.37 -41.96
CA HIS A 382 -25.02 8.46 -43.42
C HIS A 382 -23.71 7.89 -44.02
N VAL A 383 -22.55 8.33 -43.53
CA VAL A 383 -21.24 7.81 -43.97
C VAL A 383 -21.13 6.30 -43.70
N SER A 384 -21.66 5.84 -42.58
CA SER A 384 -21.60 4.42 -42.21
C SER A 384 -22.47 3.55 -43.10
N LEU A 385 -23.69 4.00 -43.43
CA LEU A 385 -24.59 3.34 -44.37
C LEU A 385 -24.01 3.34 -45.78
N LYS A 386 -23.40 4.44 -46.22
CA LYS A 386 -22.72 4.52 -47.53
C LYS A 386 -21.57 3.51 -47.64
N ARG A 387 -20.71 3.42 -46.62
CA ARG A 387 -19.62 2.42 -46.57
C ARG A 387 -20.17 0.99 -46.51
N ARG A 388 -21.26 0.76 -45.76
CA ARG A 388 -21.92 -0.54 -45.67
C ARG A 388 -22.50 -0.96 -47.02
N LYS A 389 -23.18 -0.05 -47.72
CA LYS A 389 -23.71 -0.26 -49.07
C LYS A 389 -22.60 -0.65 -50.05
N MET A 390 -21.54 0.15 -50.14
CA MET A 390 -20.41 -0.13 -51.04
C MET A 390 -19.77 -1.49 -50.77
N ARG A 391 -19.63 -1.88 -49.49
CA ARG A 391 -19.10 -3.20 -49.14
C ARG A 391 -20.02 -4.35 -49.57
N LEU A 392 -21.34 -4.17 -49.47
CA LEU A 392 -22.31 -5.17 -49.90
C LEU A 392 -22.37 -5.28 -51.42
N GLU A 393 -22.25 -4.16 -52.14
CA GLU A 393 -22.15 -4.13 -53.60
C GLU A 393 -20.91 -4.88 -54.09
N ASN A 394 -19.74 -4.60 -53.51
CA ASN A 394 -18.51 -5.34 -53.86
C ASN A 394 -18.64 -6.84 -53.61
N LEU A 395 -19.24 -7.23 -52.47
CA LEU A 395 -19.43 -8.65 -52.13
C LEU A 395 -20.41 -9.32 -53.09
N LEU A 396 -21.45 -8.61 -53.52
CA LEU A 396 -22.38 -9.08 -54.54
C LEU A 396 -21.66 -9.30 -55.88
N ASP A 397 -20.84 -8.33 -56.32
CA ASP A 397 -20.09 -8.43 -57.57
C ASP A 397 -19.09 -9.58 -57.57
N GLU A 398 -18.37 -9.79 -56.47
CA GLU A 398 -17.49 -10.96 -56.26
C GLU A 398 -18.29 -12.26 -56.34
N THR A 399 -19.39 -12.36 -55.62
CA THR A 399 -20.23 -13.58 -55.60
C THR A 399 -20.82 -13.88 -56.99
N ILE A 400 -21.19 -12.85 -57.77
CA ILE A 400 -21.67 -13.01 -59.14
C ILE A 400 -20.54 -13.51 -60.06
N LYS A 401 -19.32 -12.99 -59.91
CA LYS A 401 -18.16 -13.46 -60.67
C LYS A 401 -17.84 -14.91 -60.36
N ASP A 402 -17.82 -15.28 -59.09
CA ASP A 402 -17.59 -16.67 -58.64
C ASP A 402 -18.68 -17.61 -59.13
N ARG A 403 -19.95 -17.19 -59.09
CA ARG A 403 -21.04 -17.99 -59.63
C ARG A 403 -20.92 -18.20 -61.14
N LYS A 404 -20.48 -17.18 -61.89
CA LYS A 404 -20.23 -17.29 -63.33
C LYS A 404 -19.08 -18.24 -63.63
N SER A 405 -17.97 -18.17 -62.88
CA SER A 405 -16.81 -19.04 -63.10
C SER A 405 -17.13 -20.51 -62.84
N ILE A 406 -17.97 -20.80 -61.82
CA ILE A 406 -18.45 -22.16 -61.52
C ILE A 406 -19.38 -22.70 -62.60
N LEU A 407 -20.13 -21.84 -63.30
CA LEU A 407 -21.06 -22.25 -64.38
C LEU A 407 -20.39 -22.39 -65.75
N THR A 408 -19.19 -21.83 -65.93
CA THR A 408 -18.40 -21.91 -67.17
C THR A 408 -17.30 -22.99 -67.16
N ASN A 409 -17.06 -23.61 -66.01
CA ASN A 409 -16.31 -24.88 -65.89
C ASN A 409 -17.30 -26.03 -65.77
#